data_AF-A0A1G0YAA4-F1
#
_entry.id   AF-A0A1G0YAA4-F1
#
_cell.length_a   1.000
_cell.length_b   1.000
_cell.length_c   1.000
_cell.angle_alpha   90.00
_cell.angle_beta   90.00
_cell.angle_gamma   90.00
#
_symmetry.space_group_name_H-M   'P 1'
#
loop_
_entity.id
_entity.type
_entity.pdbx_description
1 polymer ?
#
loop_
_entity_poly.entity_id
_entity_poly.type
_entity_poly.pdbx_seq_one_letter_code
_entity_poly.pdbx_strand_id
1 'polypeptide(L)'
;MKIINNLITALLILFSVLFLASCSAKNKEADLDKAQELRQKIIACRSFMNAESEKISPKDATRKREEAQKDARELKKLAEKSTDRAVMDTARGVDEDIVKIKEIEELVICRQKLKDKISGMTLATYRSGRDLMISAVFKAFQIAVIAAVEFPVDKADADKQERVAKSINQAADAGRTITEFLTGNTYADDKEGREKLSADLGALSSKPLPELNLILSLVYLTSGQNDLALFEIENCNPSSFRDTKYLSGKDKLMFFHIIRGWILHSNGWEPLSAIEMTRLETMMADENEMTQVPDIAKRNQTLSFWHLFLAYHYGYEKHDYVKMDQHIAWIIRLNPDSELVSYLTGQKRTAGDVYENVDKSLEKDYAGTEDEAVIKLFAERVRAVRDSAKLEAPPRVATSPRFMLSLAMTITKKYAVKTANSEFMHRLLISVRDFWKVKKTDEKQIDIPPESVKAETPESDVQEIKEP
;
A
#
# COMPACT_ATOMS: atom_id res chain seq x y z
N MET A 1 38.03 55.16 -64.45
CA MET A 1 37.45 55.48 -63.12
C MET A 1 36.28 54.59 -62.70
N LYS A 2 35.26 54.31 -63.54
CA LYS A 2 34.10 53.45 -63.15
C LYS A 2 34.46 52.04 -62.64
N ILE A 3 35.46 51.39 -63.23
CA ILE A 3 35.86 50.01 -62.85
C ILE A 3 36.48 49.96 -61.45
N ILE A 4 37.24 51.00 -61.07
CA ILE A 4 37.90 51.08 -59.76
C ILE A 4 36.87 51.28 -58.64
N ASN A 5 35.85 52.12 -58.86
CA ASN A 5 34.77 52.30 -57.88
C ASN A 5 33.99 51.01 -57.63
N ASN A 6 33.65 50.26 -58.69
CA ASN A 6 32.92 48.99 -58.53
C ASN A 6 33.75 47.93 -57.78
N LEU A 7 35.07 47.90 -57.97
CA LEU A 7 35.96 46.99 -57.26
C LEU A 7 36.04 47.32 -55.76
N ILE A 8 36.11 48.61 -55.41
CA ILE A 8 36.14 49.08 -54.02
C ILE A 8 34.82 48.76 -53.32
N THR A 9 33.67 48.95 -54.00
CA THR A 9 32.36 48.61 -53.42
C THR A 9 32.20 47.11 -53.19
N ALA A 10 32.64 46.26 -54.14
CA ALA A 10 32.61 44.81 -53.99
C ALA A 10 33.51 44.33 -52.83
N LEU A 11 34.71 44.91 -52.68
CA LEU A 11 35.61 44.62 -51.56
C LEU A 11 35.02 45.04 -50.22
N LEU A 12 34.37 46.20 -50.12
CA LEU A 12 33.70 46.65 -48.89
C LEU A 12 32.53 45.74 -48.51
N ILE A 13 31.74 45.28 -49.48
CA ILE A 13 30.64 44.32 -49.24
C ILE A 13 31.20 42.97 -48.78
N LEU A 14 32.25 42.47 -49.44
CA LEU A 14 32.89 41.21 -49.05
C LEU A 14 33.49 41.29 -47.65
N PHE A 15 34.14 42.41 -47.31
CA PHE A 15 34.71 42.63 -45.98
C PHE A 15 33.63 42.73 -44.91
N SER A 16 32.49 43.39 -45.19
CA SER A 16 31.38 43.46 -44.23
C SER A 16 30.65 42.11 -44.07
N VAL A 17 30.54 41.30 -45.12
CA VAL A 17 30.04 39.92 -45.02
C VAL A 17 31.01 39.02 -44.24
N LEU A 18 32.32 39.15 -44.45
CA LEU A 18 33.34 38.41 -43.70
C LEU A 18 33.42 38.86 -42.23
N PHE A 19 33.25 40.16 -41.94
CA PHE A 19 33.19 40.68 -40.57
C PHE A 19 31.94 40.18 -39.83
N LEU A 20 30.78 40.15 -40.50
CA LEU A 20 29.55 39.59 -39.95
C LEU A 20 29.64 38.07 -39.73
N ALA A 21 30.29 37.33 -40.63
CA ALA A 21 30.55 35.90 -40.47
C ALA A 21 31.54 35.61 -39.33
N SER A 22 32.59 36.44 -39.18
CA SER A 22 33.62 36.27 -38.14
C SER A 22 33.13 36.69 -36.74
N CYS A 23 32.17 37.62 -36.64
CA CYS A 23 31.51 37.95 -35.37
C CYS A 23 30.48 36.88 -34.95
N SER A 24 29.87 36.16 -35.88
CA SER A 24 28.92 35.07 -35.58
C SER A 24 29.60 33.80 -35.04
N ALA A 25 30.81 33.47 -35.53
CA ALA A 25 31.52 32.26 -35.11
C ALA A 25 32.04 32.35 -33.65
N LYS A 26 32.52 33.53 -33.22
CA LYS A 26 33.07 33.74 -31.86
C LYS A 26 32.02 33.66 -30.75
N ASN A 27 30.77 33.99 -31.05
CA ASN A 27 29.67 33.89 -30.08
C ASN A 27 29.18 32.44 -29.91
N LYS A 28 29.27 31.60 -30.95
CA LYS A 28 28.80 30.20 -30.89
C LYS A 28 29.63 29.33 -29.95
N GLU A 29 30.95 29.49 -29.98
CA GLU A 29 31.87 28.73 -29.12
C GLU A 29 31.68 29.11 -27.65
N ALA A 30 31.54 30.41 -27.36
CA ALA A 30 31.28 30.91 -26.00
C ALA A 30 29.90 30.47 -25.44
N ASP A 31 28.86 30.42 -26.29
CA ASP A 31 27.53 29.96 -25.88
C ASP A 31 27.50 28.46 -25.60
N LEU A 32 28.25 27.65 -26.37
CA LEU A 32 28.38 26.21 -26.15
C LEU A 32 29.16 25.90 -24.86
N ASP A 33 30.30 26.56 -24.64
CA ASP A 33 31.09 26.38 -23.41
C ASP A 33 30.27 26.74 -22.17
N LYS A 34 29.53 27.86 -22.23
CA LYS A 34 28.63 28.26 -21.15
C LYS A 34 27.48 27.27 -20.92
N ALA A 35 26.89 26.76 -22.00
CA ALA A 35 25.84 25.75 -21.90
C ALA A 35 26.34 24.46 -21.25
N GLN A 36 27.55 24.01 -21.62
CA GLN A 36 28.20 22.85 -21.01
C GLN A 36 28.53 23.10 -19.54
N GLU A 37 29.04 24.28 -19.19
CA GLU A 37 29.33 24.66 -17.80
C GLU A 37 28.06 24.60 -16.93
N LEU A 38 26.96 25.21 -17.39
CA LEU A 38 25.67 25.18 -16.68
C LEU A 38 25.14 23.74 -16.54
N ARG A 39 25.26 22.93 -17.59
CA ARG A 39 24.87 21.51 -17.54
C ARG A 39 25.68 20.73 -16.51
N GLN A 40 27.00 20.93 -16.48
CA GLN A 40 27.89 20.30 -15.51
C GLN A 40 27.58 20.75 -14.09
N LYS A 41 27.27 22.03 -13.85
CA LYS A 41 26.83 22.52 -12.54
C LYS A 41 25.56 21.82 -12.04
N ILE A 42 24.56 21.66 -12.92
CA ILE A 42 23.30 20.95 -12.58
C ILE A 42 23.58 19.48 -12.25
N ILE A 43 24.37 18.79 -13.07
CA ILE A 43 24.73 17.37 -12.85
C ILE A 43 25.55 17.23 -11.55
N ALA A 44 26.53 18.10 -11.32
CA ALA A 44 27.33 18.11 -10.10
C ALA A 44 26.46 18.37 -8.86
N CYS A 45 25.48 19.29 -8.95
CA CYS A 45 24.52 19.53 -7.89
C CYS A 45 23.70 18.28 -7.57
N ARG A 46 23.14 17.60 -8.58
CA ARG A 46 22.40 16.35 -8.40
C ARG A 46 23.26 15.27 -7.74
N SER A 47 24.48 15.05 -8.25
CA SER A 47 25.42 14.07 -7.70
C SER A 47 25.79 14.37 -6.25
N PHE A 48 26.06 15.65 -5.94
CA PHE A 48 26.34 16.10 -4.58
C PHE A 48 25.14 15.89 -3.66
N MET A 49 23.94 16.31 -4.07
CA MET A 49 22.73 16.14 -3.25
C MET A 49 22.40 14.68 -3.01
N ASN A 50 22.59 13.80 -4.01
CA ASN A 50 22.45 12.35 -3.82
C ASN A 50 23.44 11.80 -2.79
N ALA A 51 24.73 12.12 -2.94
CA ALA A 51 25.79 11.63 -2.06
C ALA A 51 25.64 12.12 -0.62
N GLU A 52 25.19 13.36 -0.44
CA GLU A 52 25.06 14.00 0.87
C GLU A 52 23.62 14.00 1.40
N SER A 53 22.68 13.27 0.77
CA SER A 53 21.25 13.30 1.13
C SER A 53 20.94 12.93 2.58
N GLU A 54 21.84 12.23 3.28
CA GLU A 54 21.70 11.84 4.69
C GLU A 54 22.32 12.85 5.67
N LYS A 55 23.17 13.76 5.18
CA LYS A 55 24.01 14.66 6.01
C LYS A 55 23.71 16.13 5.78
N ILE A 56 23.27 16.48 4.57
CA ILE A 56 22.95 17.86 4.19
C ILE A 56 21.78 18.39 5.02
N SER A 57 21.88 19.64 5.48
CA SER A 57 20.77 20.28 6.18
C SER A 57 19.63 20.61 5.20
N PRO A 58 18.36 20.67 5.64
CA PRO A 58 17.25 21.08 4.78
C PRO A 58 17.46 22.46 4.14
N LYS A 59 18.06 23.39 4.89
CA LYS A 59 18.36 24.75 4.41
C LYS A 59 19.39 24.72 3.28
N ASP A 60 20.46 23.92 3.43
CA ASP A 60 21.47 23.78 2.39
C ASP A 60 20.94 23.05 1.15
N ALA A 61 20.10 22.02 1.34
CA ALA A 61 19.42 21.33 0.25
C ALA A 61 18.52 22.27 -0.56
N THR A 62 17.73 23.11 0.13
CA THR A 62 16.89 24.14 -0.50
C THR A 62 17.73 25.11 -1.33
N ARG A 63 18.84 25.61 -0.76
CA ARG A 63 19.77 26.51 -1.45
C ARG A 63 20.37 25.85 -2.70
N LYS A 64 20.79 24.58 -2.60
CA LYS A 64 21.37 23.83 -3.73
C LYS A 64 20.37 23.63 -4.87
N ARG A 65 19.12 23.30 -4.54
CA ARG A 65 18.02 23.23 -5.50
C ARG A 65 17.72 24.58 -6.14
N GLU A 66 17.76 25.68 -5.39
CA GLU A 66 17.61 27.04 -5.92
C GLU A 66 18.72 27.42 -6.90
N GLU A 67 19.98 27.12 -6.55
CA GLU A 67 21.15 27.30 -7.42
C GLU A 67 20.97 26.51 -8.73
N ALA A 68 20.66 25.21 -8.65
CA ALA A 68 20.44 24.39 -9.84
C ALA A 68 19.26 24.87 -10.69
N GLN A 69 18.17 25.33 -10.07
CA GLN A 69 17.01 25.86 -10.80
C GLN A 69 17.35 27.18 -11.51
N LYS A 70 18.20 28.03 -10.93
CA LYS A 70 18.70 29.24 -11.58
C LYS A 70 19.56 28.87 -12.80
N ASP A 71 20.49 27.95 -12.65
CA ASP A 71 21.36 27.48 -13.74
C ASP A 71 20.54 26.82 -14.87
N ALA A 72 19.52 26.04 -14.52
CA ALA A 72 18.60 25.43 -15.49
C ALA A 72 17.80 26.48 -16.28
N ARG A 73 17.31 27.54 -15.63
CA ARG A 73 16.61 28.65 -16.31
C ARG A 73 17.56 29.40 -17.24
N GLU A 74 18.81 29.58 -16.86
CA GLU A 74 19.81 30.23 -17.71
C GLU A 74 20.16 29.37 -18.92
N LEU A 75 20.36 28.06 -18.73
CA LEU A 75 20.61 27.11 -19.82
C LEU A 75 19.45 27.04 -20.81
N LYS A 76 18.21 27.02 -20.32
CA LYS A 76 17.01 27.07 -21.19
C LYS A 76 16.95 28.35 -22.01
N LYS A 77 17.21 29.51 -21.39
CA LYS A 77 17.26 30.80 -22.10
C LYS A 77 18.35 30.86 -23.16
N LEU A 78 19.51 30.22 -22.91
CA LEU A 78 20.57 30.11 -23.91
C LEU A 78 20.15 29.22 -25.08
N ALA A 79 19.55 28.05 -24.79
CA ALA A 79 19.04 27.14 -25.81
C ALA A 79 17.93 27.76 -26.66
N GLU A 80 16.98 28.49 -26.05
CA GLU A 80 15.89 29.18 -26.77
C GLU A 80 16.39 30.28 -27.73
N LYS A 81 17.53 30.89 -27.42
CA LYS A 81 18.12 31.97 -28.23
C LYS A 81 19.17 31.47 -29.23
N SER A 82 19.62 30.23 -29.10
CA SER A 82 20.69 29.67 -29.92
C SER A 82 20.15 28.99 -31.16
N THR A 83 20.82 29.19 -32.29
CA THR A 83 20.61 28.41 -33.52
C THR A 83 21.50 27.17 -33.57
N ASP A 84 22.38 26.98 -32.57
CA ASP A 84 23.30 25.86 -32.51
C ASP A 84 22.62 24.62 -31.91
N ARG A 85 22.62 23.53 -32.67
CA ARG A 85 22.04 22.25 -32.26
C ARG A 85 22.73 21.68 -31.02
N ALA A 86 24.04 21.86 -30.87
CA ALA A 86 24.77 21.35 -29.71
C ALA A 86 24.33 22.03 -28.41
N VAL A 87 24.04 23.34 -28.44
CA VAL A 87 23.50 24.09 -27.29
C VAL A 87 22.10 23.61 -26.94
N MET A 88 21.22 23.43 -27.94
CA MET A 88 19.87 22.90 -27.72
C MET A 88 19.89 21.47 -27.17
N ASP A 89 20.77 20.61 -27.69
CA ASP A 89 20.92 19.23 -27.23
C ASP A 89 21.44 19.16 -25.78
N THR A 90 22.28 20.11 -25.37
CA THR A 90 22.78 20.22 -23.99
C THR A 90 21.67 20.53 -22.97
N ALA A 91 20.61 21.23 -23.40
CA ALA A 91 19.46 21.54 -22.54
C ALA A 91 18.47 20.36 -22.38
N ARG A 92 18.61 19.28 -23.17
CA ARG A 92 17.76 18.09 -23.05
C ARG A 92 17.97 17.38 -21.72
N GLY A 93 16.89 16.91 -21.11
CA GLY A 93 16.92 16.20 -19.82
C GLY A 93 17.15 17.08 -18.59
N VAL A 94 17.33 18.40 -18.76
CA VAL A 94 17.50 19.33 -17.63
C VAL A 94 16.29 19.29 -16.68
N ASP A 95 15.07 19.18 -17.21
CA ASP A 95 13.87 19.08 -16.39
C ASP A 95 13.84 17.83 -15.52
N GLU A 96 14.29 16.69 -16.05
CA GLU A 96 14.39 15.44 -15.29
C GLU A 96 15.40 15.56 -14.14
N ASP A 97 16.52 16.23 -14.37
CA ASP A 97 17.51 16.46 -13.31
C ASP A 97 16.99 17.41 -12.22
N ILE A 98 16.25 18.45 -12.60
CA ILE A 98 15.62 19.36 -11.64
C ILE A 98 14.54 18.65 -10.82
N VAL A 99 13.74 17.78 -11.44
CA VAL A 99 12.77 16.94 -10.71
C VAL A 99 13.50 16.07 -9.69
N LYS A 100 14.57 15.37 -10.08
CA LYS A 100 15.35 14.52 -9.16
C LYS A 100 16.00 15.32 -8.03
N ILE A 101 16.53 16.50 -8.32
CA ILE A 101 17.09 17.41 -7.30
C ILE A 101 16.01 17.79 -6.28
N LYS A 102 14.79 18.10 -6.75
CA LYS A 102 13.65 18.42 -5.89
C LYS A 102 13.21 17.22 -5.04
N GLU A 103 13.15 16.01 -5.62
CA GLU A 103 12.84 14.79 -4.87
C GLU A 103 13.85 14.54 -3.72
N ILE A 104 15.14 14.77 -3.97
CA ILE A 104 16.18 14.64 -2.94
C ILE A 104 16.01 15.70 -1.84
N GLU A 105 15.70 16.95 -2.19
CA GLU A 105 15.39 18.01 -1.22
C GLU A 105 14.19 17.63 -0.34
N GLU A 106 13.09 17.20 -0.96
CA GLU A 106 11.88 16.77 -0.24
C GLU A 106 12.18 15.61 0.71
N LEU A 107 13.02 14.65 0.29
CA LEU A 107 13.52 13.57 1.15
C LEU A 107 14.33 14.09 2.34
N VAL A 108 15.27 15.02 2.12
CA VAL A 108 16.06 15.64 3.20
C VAL A 108 15.14 16.35 4.22
N ILE A 109 14.16 17.11 3.73
CA ILE A 109 13.18 17.80 4.59
C ILE A 109 12.38 16.77 5.40
N CYS A 110 11.89 15.70 4.78
CA CYS A 110 11.13 14.66 5.46
C CYS A 110 11.97 13.94 6.51
N ARG A 111 13.25 13.65 6.24
CA ARG A 111 14.20 13.07 7.22
C ARG A 111 14.37 13.96 8.43
N GLN A 112 14.51 15.28 8.23
CA GLN A 112 14.61 16.21 9.34
C GLN A 112 13.30 16.27 10.14
N LYS A 113 12.14 16.34 9.48
CA LYS A 113 10.82 16.32 10.15
C LYS A 113 10.64 15.06 10.99
N LEU A 114 11.01 13.89 10.45
CA LEU A 114 11.01 12.63 11.19
C LEU A 114 11.90 12.72 12.42
N LYS A 115 13.15 13.16 12.25
CA LYS A 115 14.13 13.32 13.33
C LYS A 115 13.63 14.26 14.43
N ASP A 116 13.05 15.40 14.07
CA ASP A 116 12.49 16.37 15.01
C ASP A 116 11.30 15.76 15.78
N LYS A 117 10.43 15.01 15.09
CA LYS A 117 9.26 14.36 15.70
C LYS A 117 9.66 13.26 16.69
N ILE A 118 10.68 12.47 16.38
CA ILE A 118 11.19 11.40 17.27
C ILE A 118 12.16 11.89 18.35
N SER A 119 12.58 13.16 18.34
CA SER A 119 13.49 13.72 19.35
C SER A 119 12.82 14.68 20.33
N GLY A 120 11.51 14.92 20.18
CA GLY A 120 10.74 15.81 21.05
C GLY A 120 10.68 15.34 22.51
N MET A 121 10.67 16.28 23.46
CA MET A 121 10.63 16.00 24.90
C MET A 121 9.41 15.19 25.36
N THR A 122 8.26 15.35 24.70
CA THR A 122 7.02 14.60 24.98
C THR A 122 7.23 13.09 24.89
N LEU A 123 8.22 12.66 24.11
CA LEU A 123 8.54 11.27 23.86
C LEU A 123 9.24 10.57 25.03
N ALA A 124 10.10 11.29 25.75
CA ALA A 124 10.78 10.74 26.92
C ALA A 124 9.77 10.44 28.04
N THR A 125 8.79 11.32 28.23
CA THR A 125 7.68 11.11 29.18
C THR A 125 6.78 9.96 28.74
N TYR A 126 6.45 9.88 27.45
CA TYR A 126 5.68 8.75 26.90
C TYR A 126 6.41 7.42 27.15
N ARG A 127 7.71 7.32 26.85
CA ARG A 127 8.54 6.11 27.07
C ARG A 127 8.41 5.58 28.50
N SER A 128 8.67 6.44 29.48
CA SER A 128 8.62 6.06 30.89
C SER A 128 7.23 5.59 31.32
N GLY A 129 6.18 6.29 30.90
CA GLY A 129 4.79 5.90 31.20
C GLY A 129 4.37 4.60 30.50
N ARG A 130 4.79 4.42 29.25
CA ARG A 130 4.53 3.25 28.41
C ARG A 130 5.18 2.00 28.98
N ASP A 131 6.44 2.06 29.39
CA ASP A 131 7.15 0.91 29.95
C ASP A 131 6.53 0.48 31.29
N LEU A 132 6.14 1.45 32.13
CA LEU A 132 5.39 1.17 33.35
C LEU A 132 4.06 0.49 33.06
N MET A 133 3.29 1.01 32.09
CA MET A 133 1.97 0.47 31.72
C MET A 133 2.08 -0.96 31.17
N ILE A 134 3.04 -1.21 30.29
CA ILE A 134 3.28 -2.55 29.74
C ILE A 134 3.68 -3.52 30.83
N SER A 135 4.59 -3.12 31.72
CA SER A 135 4.97 -3.94 32.88
C SER A 135 3.75 -4.26 33.75
N ALA A 136 2.90 -3.27 34.02
CA ALA A 136 1.68 -3.45 34.80
C ALA A 136 0.67 -4.38 34.12
N VAL A 137 0.46 -4.25 32.80
CA VAL A 137 -0.45 -5.11 32.03
C VAL A 137 0.02 -6.56 32.03
N PHE A 138 1.31 -6.82 31.75
CA PHE A 138 1.84 -8.18 31.78
C PHE A 138 1.79 -8.80 33.19
N LYS A 139 2.04 -8.01 34.24
CA LYS A 139 1.84 -8.46 35.62
C LYS A 139 0.37 -8.76 35.93
N ALA A 140 -0.56 -7.95 35.41
CA ALA A 140 -1.98 -8.21 35.57
C ALA A 140 -2.40 -9.52 34.88
N PHE A 141 -1.90 -9.80 33.67
CA PHE A 141 -2.10 -11.09 33.01
C PHE A 141 -1.47 -12.23 33.80
N GLN A 142 -0.27 -12.04 34.34
CA GLN A 142 0.39 -13.04 35.18
C GLN A 142 -0.48 -13.40 36.40
N ILE A 143 -1.00 -12.39 37.10
CA ILE A 143 -1.92 -12.58 38.23
C ILE A 143 -3.20 -13.29 37.77
N ALA A 144 -3.77 -12.90 36.62
CA ALA A 144 -4.98 -13.51 36.08
C ALA A 144 -4.78 -15.00 35.76
N VAL A 145 -3.63 -15.38 35.19
CA VAL A 145 -3.29 -16.78 34.89
C VAL A 145 -3.20 -17.64 36.16
N ILE A 146 -2.61 -17.10 37.23
CA ILE A 146 -2.54 -17.76 38.53
C ILE A 146 -3.94 -17.87 39.14
N ALA A 147 -4.69 -16.77 39.17
CA ALA A 147 -6.03 -16.70 39.76
C ALA A 147 -7.06 -17.58 39.01
N ALA A 148 -6.92 -17.75 37.69
CA ALA A 148 -7.81 -18.59 36.89
C ALA A 148 -7.83 -20.06 37.33
N VAL A 149 -6.83 -20.52 38.10
CA VAL A 149 -6.82 -21.87 38.71
C VAL A 149 -7.81 -21.95 39.88
N GLU A 150 -7.92 -20.88 40.66
CA GLU A 150 -8.78 -20.80 41.86
C GLU A 150 -10.23 -20.42 41.50
N PHE A 151 -10.45 -19.83 40.33
CA PHE A 151 -11.76 -19.36 39.84
C PHE A 151 -12.17 -19.99 38.49
N PRO A 152 -12.41 -21.31 38.41
CA PRO A 152 -12.89 -21.96 37.18
C PRO A 152 -14.34 -21.55 36.85
N VAL A 153 -14.61 -21.30 35.56
CA VAL A 153 -15.92 -20.83 35.06
C VAL A 153 -17.05 -21.85 35.34
N ASP A 154 -16.72 -23.14 35.41
CA ASP A 154 -17.71 -24.23 35.52
C ASP A 154 -18.20 -24.54 36.96
N LYS A 155 -17.79 -23.76 37.97
CA LYS A 155 -18.12 -24.02 39.39
C LYS A 155 -18.84 -22.87 40.12
N ALA A 156 -19.23 -21.79 39.44
CA ALA A 156 -19.79 -20.61 40.09
C ALA A 156 -21.33 -20.64 40.15
N ASP A 157 -21.90 -21.21 41.22
CA ASP A 157 -23.28 -20.96 41.66
C ASP A 157 -23.38 -19.55 42.29
N ALA A 158 -23.26 -18.49 41.47
CA ALA A 158 -23.71 -17.13 41.75
C ALA A 158 -23.39 -16.20 40.56
N ASP A 159 -24.40 -15.50 40.04
CA ASP A 159 -24.29 -14.52 38.93
C ASP A 159 -23.18 -13.46 39.08
N LYS A 160 -22.69 -13.21 40.31
CA LYS A 160 -21.56 -12.30 40.59
C LYS A 160 -20.19 -12.99 40.56
N GLN A 161 -20.08 -14.23 41.04
CA GLN A 161 -18.84 -15.00 40.96
C GLN A 161 -18.56 -15.41 39.52
N GLU A 162 -19.61 -15.69 38.73
CA GLU A 162 -19.49 -15.97 37.31
C GLU A 162 -18.84 -14.81 36.54
N ARG A 163 -19.23 -13.55 36.83
CA ARG A 163 -18.64 -12.37 36.14
C ARG A 163 -17.17 -12.17 36.45
N VAL A 164 -16.76 -12.35 37.71
CA VAL A 164 -15.36 -12.18 38.13
C VAL A 164 -14.52 -13.33 37.57
N ALA A 165 -14.97 -14.58 37.72
CA ALA A 165 -14.30 -15.75 37.15
C ALA A 165 -14.15 -15.61 35.63
N LYS A 166 -15.21 -15.22 34.92
CA LYS A 166 -15.17 -14.98 33.47
C LYS A 166 -14.17 -13.90 33.09
N SER A 167 -14.12 -12.77 33.81
CA SER A 167 -13.18 -11.69 33.51
C SER A 167 -11.72 -12.12 33.76
N ILE A 168 -11.47 -12.88 34.83
CA ILE A 168 -10.14 -13.43 35.13
C ILE A 168 -9.71 -14.41 34.04
N ASN A 169 -10.57 -15.35 33.65
CA ASN A 169 -10.25 -16.32 32.61
C ASN A 169 -10.06 -15.65 31.24
N GLN A 170 -10.88 -14.65 30.89
CA GLN A 170 -10.67 -13.85 29.67
C GLN A 170 -9.33 -13.11 29.67
N ALA A 171 -8.93 -12.53 30.80
CA ALA A 171 -7.62 -11.88 30.93
C ALA A 171 -6.48 -12.90 30.86
N ALA A 172 -6.65 -14.10 31.44
CA ALA A 172 -5.69 -15.19 31.35
C ALA A 172 -5.53 -15.70 29.91
N ASP A 173 -6.64 -15.86 29.18
CA ASP A 173 -6.65 -16.28 27.76
C ASP A 173 -6.03 -15.22 26.84
N ALA A 174 -6.31 -13.94 27.09
CA ALA A 174 -5.66 -12.83 26.40
C ALA A 174 -4.14 -12.82 26.68
N GLY A 175 -3.74 -13.03 27.94
CA GLY A 175 -2.35 -13.16 28.35
C GLY A 175 -1.65 -14.34 27.68
N ARG A 176 -2.31 -15.50 27.60
CA ARG A 176 -1.85 -16.68 26.86
C ARG A 176 -1.62 -16.34 25.40
N THR A 177 -2.64 -15.83 24.72
CA THR A 177 -2.60 -15.51 23.28
C THR A 177 -1.46 -14.56 22.94
N ILE A 178 -1.31 -13.46 23.70
CA ILE A 178 -0.23 -12.50 23.48
C ILE A 178 1.14 -13.13 23.75
N THR A 179 1.27 -13.93 24.81
CA THR A 179 2.55 -14.57 25.14
C THR A 179 2.95 -15.58 24.07
N GLU A 180 2.03 -16.46 23.65
CA GLU A 180 2.30 -17.43 22.58
C GLU A 180 2.69 -16.74 21.26
N PHE A 181 2.05 -15.62 20.94
CA PHE A 181 2.40 -14.83 19.76
C PHE A 181 3.82 -14.27 19.85
N LEU A 182 4.20 -13.74 21.01
CA LEU A 182 5.48 -13.08 21.25
C LEU A 182 6.64 -14.07 21.41
N THR A 183 6.45 -15.15 22.17
CA THR A 183 7.50 -16.12 22.51
C THR A 183 7.56 -17.31 21.57
N GLY A 184 6.46 -17.63 20.88
CA GLY A 184 6.32 -18.84 20.06
C GLY A 184 6.09 -20.12 20.89
N ASN A 185 6.09 -20.03 22.21
CA ASN A 185 5.77 -21.16 23.09
C ASN A 185 4.27 -21.47 23.01
N THR A 186 3.89 -22.71 23.35
CA THR A 186 2.49 -23.10 23.56
C THR A 186 2.32 -23.59 24.98
N TYR A 187 1.22 -23.22 25.64
CA TYR A 187 1.00 -23.55 27.03
C TYR A 187 -0.19 -24.50 27.18
N ALA A 188 0.04 -25.65 27.83
CA ALA A 188 -1.02 -26.56 28.20
C ALA A 188 -1.97 -25.90 29.22
N ASP A 189 -3.24 -26.30 29.21
CA ASP A 189 -4.22 -25.82 30.18
C ASP A 189 -4.22 -26.62 31.49
N ASP A 190 -3.02 -26.94 31.97
CA ASP A 190 -2.77 -27.60 33.24
C ASP A 190 -1.95 -26.70 34.18
N LYS A 191 -1.67 -27.19 35.39
CA LYS A 191 -0.92 -26.43 36.40
C LYS A 191 0.49 -26.07 35.90
N GLU A 192 1.20 -27.01 35.28
CA GLU A 192 2.57 -26.80 34.81
C GLU A 192 2.62 -25.81 33.64
N GLY A 193 1.70 -25.91 32.69
CA GLY A 193 1.56 -24.98 31.57
C GLY A 193 1.23 -23.56 32.02
N ARG A 194 0.37 -23.41 33.05
CA ARG A 194 0.06 -22.10 33.66
C ARG A 194 1.22 -21.50 34.45
N GLU A 195 2.00 -22.33 35.15
CA GLU A 195 3.24 -21.89 35.81
C GLU A 195 4.27 -21.37 34.79
N LYS A 196 4.46 -22.09 33.68
CA LYS A 196 5.32 -21.64 32.56
C LYS A 196 4.82 -20.34 31.93
N LEU A 197 3.51 -20.24 31.65
CA LEU A 197 2.90 -19.03 31.11
C LEU A 197 3.10 -17.83 32.04
N SER A 198 2.88 -18.03 33.35
CA SER A 198 3.11 -17.01 34.36
C SER A 198 4.57 -16.55 34.41
N ALA A 199 5.53 -17.47 34.32
CA ALA A 199 6.95 -17.15 34.27
C ALA A 199 7.31 -16.31 33.03
N ASP A 200 6.81 -16.68 31.85
CA ASP A 200 7.06 -15.96 30.60
C ASP A 200 6.41 -14.56 30.62
N LEU A 201 5.18 -14.43 31.13
CA LEU A 201 4.54 -13.13 31.37
C LEU A 201 5.35 -12.25 32.34
N GLY A 202 5.91 -12.85 33.40
CA GLY A 202 6.81 -12.18 34.33
C GLY A 202 8.07 -11.67 33.64
N ALA A 203 8.69 -12.48 32.77
CA ALA A 203 9.84 -12.08 31.97
C ALA A 203 9.50 -10.94 31.01
N LEU A 204 8.37 -11.03 30.29
CA LEU A 204 7.88 -9.98 29.39
C LEU A 204 7.59 -8.66 30.12
N SER A 205 7.10 -8.73 31.37
CA SER A 205 6.85 -7.53 32.19
C SER A 205 8.12 -6.75 32.55
N SER A 206 9.27 -7.44 32.59
CA SER A 206 10.57 -6.86 32.95
C SER A 206 11.38 -6.48 31.72
N LYS A 207 11.23 -7.23 30.63
CA LYS A 207 11.93 -7.02 29.36
C LYS A 207 11.02 -7.42 28.20
N PRO A 208 10.20 -6.48 27.69
CA PRO A 208 9.35 -6.75 26.53
C PRO A 208 10.18 -7.15 25.30
N LEU A 209 9.63 -8.03 24.47
CA LEU A 209 10.27 -8.42 23.21
C LEU A 209 10.15 -7.31 22.15
N PRO A 210 11.12 -7.18 21.21
CA PRO A 210 11.10 -6.17 20.15
C PRO A 210 9.82 -6.19 19.30
N GLU A 211 9.22 -7.36 19.13
CA GLU A 211 7.96 -7.55 18.41
C GLU A 211 6.77 -6.81 19.03
N LEU A 212 6.82 -6.50 20.32
CA LEU A 212 5.74 -5.74 20.98
C LEU A 212 5.58 -4.35 20.37
N ASN A 213 6.69 -3.69 20.03
CA ASN A 213 6.67 -2.38 19.39
C ASN A 213 5.99 -2.44 18.01
N LEU A 214 6.19 -3.52 17.27
CA LEU A 214 5.53 -3.74 15.98
C LEU A 214 4.01 -3.86 16.16
N ILE A 215 3.56 -4.65 17.14
CA ILE A 215 2.13 -4.78 17.48
C ILE A 215 1.54 -3.45 17.91
N LEU A 216 2.19 -2.74 18.84
CA LEU A 216 1.71 -1.46 19.34
C LEU A 216 1.62 -0.41 18.24
N SER A 217 2.59 -0.39 17.32
CA SER A 217 2.55 0.52 16.18
C SER A 217 1.31 0.30 15.31
N LEU A 218 0.94 -0.97 15.05
CA LEU A 218 -0.28 -1.30 14.31
C LEU A 218 -1.56 -0.93 15.08
N VAL A 219 -1.59 -1.20 16.39
CA VAL A 219 -2.75 -0.85 17.24
C VAL A 219 -2.97 0.67 17.25
N TYR A 220 -1.91 1.45 17.40
CA TYR A 220 -2.02 2.91 17.37
C TYR A 220 -2.39 3.43 15.98
N LEU A 221 -1.81 2.87 14.92
CA LEU A 221 -2.14 3.24 13.54
C LEU A 221 -3.63 3.02 13.24
N THR A 222 -4.14 1.83 13.57
CA THR A 222 -5.56 1.49 13.36
C THR A 222 -6.51 2.28 14.25
N SER A 223 -6.02 2.79 15.38
CA SER A 223 -6.77 3.69 16.27
C SER A 223 -6.66 5.18 15.90
N GLY A 224 -5.97 5.51 14.79
CA GLY A 224 -5.75 6.89 14.34
C GLY A 224 -4.72 7.69 15.17
N GLN A 225 -3.98 7.03 16.06
CA GLN A 225 -2.95 7.62 16.92
C GLN A 225 -1.59 7.62 16.21
N ASN A 226 -1.51 8.30 15.06
CA ASN A 226 -0.36 8.23 14.13
C ASN A 226 0.99 8.61 14.78
N ASP A 227 0.99 9.53 15.75
CA ASP A 227 2.21 9.96 16.44
C ASP A 227 2.77 8.86 17.36
N LEU A 228 1.90 8.16 18.07
CA LEU A 228 2.27 7.01 18.90
C LEU A 228 2.67 5.82 18.04
N ALA A 229 1.99 5.61 16.91
CA ALA A 229 2.34 4.59 15.94
C ALA A 229 3.75 4.82 15.38
N LEU A 230 4.05 6.07 14.96
CA LEU A 230 5.37 6.48 14.50
C LEU A 230 6.42 6.25 15.56
N PHE A 231 6.13 6.61 16.80
CA PHE A 231 7.06 6.35 17.88
C PHE A 231 7.36 4.86 18.03
N GLU A 232 6.34 4.00 18.16
CA GLU A 232 6.57 2.58 18.40
C GLU A 232 7.31 1.91 17.23
N ILE A 233 6.99 2.27 15.98
CA ILE A 233 7.67 1.69 14.82
C ILE A 233 9.14 2.13 14.74
N GLU A 234 9.48 3.38 15.06
CA GLU A 234 10.87 3.85 15.03
C GLU A 234 11.72 3.30 16.19
N ASN A 235 11.11 2.75 17.24
CA ASN A 235 11.82 2.00 18.29
C ASN A 235 11.86 0.49 18.04
N CYS A 236 11.20 -0.01 16.99
CA CYS A 236 11.40 -1.40 16.60
C CYS A 236 12.87 -1.61 16.25
N ASN A 237 13.39 -2.78 16.60
CA ASN A 237 14.68 -3.24 16.12
C ASN A 237 14.49 -4.45 15.19
N PRO A 238 14.30 -4.23 13.88
CA PRO A 238 14.01 -5.33 12.95
C PRO A 238 15.12 -6.37 12.87
N SER A 239 16.37 -5.99 13.16
CA SER A 239 17.51 -6.92 13.19
C SER A 239 17.43 -7.95 14.32
N SER A 240 16.56 -7.72 15.32
CA SER A 240 16.35 -8.61 16.46
C SER A 240 15.09 -9.47 16.36
N PHE A 241 14.34 -9.39 15.25
CA PHE A 241 13.16 -10.23 15.05
C PHE A 241 13.55 -11.71 15.00
N ARG A 242 12.81 -12.52 15.76
CA ARG A 242 12.99 -13.98 15.80
C ARG A 242 11.86 -14.67 15.06
N ASP A 243 12.08 -15.90 14.61
CA ASP A 243 10.96 -16.71 14.14
C ASP A 243 10.01 -17.04 15.30
N THR A 244 8.71 -17.01 15.06
CA THR A 244 7.70 -17.57 15.97
C THR A 244 6.94 -18.68 15.25
N LYS A 245 6.08 -19.39 15.99
CA LYS A 245 5.16 -20.38 15.42
C LYS A 245 4.24 -19.78 14.35
N TYR A 246 3.99 -18.47 14.41
CA TYR A 246 3.02 -17.78 13.55
C TYR A 246 3.65 -16.95 12.44
N LEU A 247 4.84 -16.38 12.65
CA LEU A 247 5.47 -15.47 11.69
C LEU A 247 6.97 -15.70 11.64
N SER A 248 7.53 -15.78 10.43
CA SER A 248 8.97 -15.76 10.26
C SER A 248 9.55 -14.35 10.44
N GLY A 249 10.86 -14.25 10.64
CA GLY A 249 11.59 -13.00 10.67
C GLY A 249 11.40 -12.19 9.38
N LYS A 250 11.29 -12.87 8.22
CA LYS A 250 10.97 -12.22 6.94
C LYS A 250 9.57 -11.58 6.98
N ASP A 251 8.57 -12.31 7.48
CA ASP A 251 7.20 -11.78 7.59
C ASP A 251 7.14 -10.56 8.51
N LYS A 252 7.83 -10.63 9.66
CA LYS A 252 7.92 -9.51 10.61
C LYS A 252 8.63 -8.29 10.02
N LEU A 253 9.69 -8.50 9.25
CA LEU A 253 10.40 -7.42 8.55
C LEU A 253 9.51 -6.77 7.48
N MET A 254 8.75 -7.59 6.74
CA MET A 254 7.77 -7.09 5.78
C MET A 254 6.68 -6.26 6.48
N PHE A 255 6.14 -6.75 7.60
CA PHE A 255 5.20 -5.98 8.43
C PHE A 255 5.77 -4.64 8.90
N PHE A 256 7.03 -4.64 9.34
CA PHE A 256 7.71 -3.42 9.75
C PHE A 256 7.72 -2.39 8.61
N HIS A 257 8.11 -2.78 7.40
CA HIS A 257 8.15 -1.87 6.25
C HIS A 257 6.75 -1.43 5.80
N ILE A 258 5.75 -2.32 5.83
CA ILE A 258 4.34 -1.99 5.54
C ILE A 258 3.81 -0.94 6.52
N ILE A 259 3.94 -1.22 7.82
CA ILE A 259 3.41 -0.35 8.88
C ILE A 259 4.15 0.99 8.88
N ARG A 260 5.48 0.97 8.77
CA ARG A 260 6.29 2.18 8.67
C ARG A 260 5.91 3.00 7.43
N GLY A 261 5.81 2.36 6.26
CA GLY A 261 5.41 3.02 5.02
C GLY A 261 4.05 3.71 5.12
N TRP A 262 3.06 3.05 5.74
CA TRP A 262 1.73 3.62 5.99
C TRP A 262 1.80 4.80 6.97
N ILE A 263 2.50 4.66 8.10
CA ILE A 263 2.65 5.75 9.05
C ILE A 263 3.29 6.98 8.38
N LEU A 264 4.36 6.80 7.62
CA LEU A 264 5.04 7.88 6.89
C LEU A 264 4.11 8.54 5.87
N HIS A 265 3.33 7.75 5.12
CA HIS A 265 2.32 8.25 4.18
C HIS A 265 1.24 9.07 4.89
N SER A 266 0.70 8.58 6.01
CA SER A 266 -0.34 9.28 6.79
C SER A 266 0.13 10.63 7.37
N ASN A 267 1.44 10.84 7.48
CA ASN A 267 2.05 12.09 7.91
C ASN A 267 2.39 13.04 6.74
N GLY A 268 2.08 12.67 5.49
CA GLY A 268 2.43 13.43 4.29
C GLY A 268 3.94 13.48 4.03
N TRP A 269 4.64 12.37 4.30
CA TRP A 269 6.08 12.21 4.06
C TRP A 269 6.32 11.19 2.94
N GLU A 270 5.75 11.47 1.77
CA GLU A 270 5.70 10.59 0.61
C GLU A 270 7.08 10.07 0.17
N PRO A 271 8.17 10.89 0.13
CA PRO A 271 9.49 10.38 -0.25
C PRO A 271 10.02 9.30 0.70
N LEU A 272 9.72 9.40 2.00
CA LEU A 272 10.12 8.37 2.97
C LEU A 272 9.26 7.12 2.83
N SER A 273 7.95 7.29 2.63
CA SER A 273 7.04 6.16 2.38
C SER A 273 7.44 5.40 1.11
N ALA A 274 7.77 6.09 0.03
CA ALA A 274 8.22 5.50 -1.23
C ALA A 274 9.47 4.62 -1.06
N ILE A 275 10.41 4.99 -0.20
CA ILE A 275 11.58 4.16 0.11
C ILE A 275 11.16 2.83 0.76
N GLU A 276 10.17 2.84 1.66
CA GLU A 276 9.65 1.60 2.25
C GLU A 276 8.95 0.72 1.19
N MET A 277 8.24 1.35 0.25
CA MET A 277 7.61 0.64 -0.88
C MET A 277 8.66 -0.05 -1.75
N THR A 278 9.74 0.65 -2.14
CA THR A 278 10.83 0.05 -2.93
C THR A 278 11.50 -1.12 -2.20
N ARG A 279 11.65 -1.03 -0.87
CA ARG A 279 12.18 -2.14 -0.05
C ARG A 279 11.24 -3.35 -0.09
N LEU A 280 9.95 -3.13 0.07
CA LEU A 280 8.94 -4.19 -0.01
C LEU A 280 8.93 -4.86 -1.40
N GLU A 281 8.94 -4.07 -2.48
CA GLU A 281 9.03 -4.58 -3.84
C GLU A 281 10.29 -5.45 -4.04
N THR A 282 11.43 -5.00 -3.51
CA THR A 282 12.68 -5.77 -3.56
C THR A 282 12.58 -7.07 -2.75
N MET A 283 11.96 -7.05 -1.57
CA MET A 283 11.77 -8.23 -0.72
C MET A 283 10.85 -9.29 -1.35
N MET A 284 9.93 -8.85 -2.21
CA MET A 284 8.93 -9.67 -2.88
C MET A 284 9.29 -10.01 -4.33
N ALA A 285 10.42 -9.54 -4.86
CA ALA A 285 10.80 -9.70 -6.26
C ALA A 285 10.83 -11.17 -6.74
N ASP A 286 11.26 -12.07 -5.86
CA ASP A 286 11.36 -13.51 -6.14
C ASP A 286 10.15 -14.32 -5.63
N GLU A 287 9.21 -13.66 -4.95
CA GLU A 287 8.00 -14.29 -4.43
C GLU A 287 6.82 -14.03 -5.35
N ASN A 288 6.26 -15.10 -5.90
CA ASN A 288 5.01 -15.04 -6.63
C ASN A 288 4.12 -16.23 -6.29
N GLU A 289 2.85 -16.11 -6.67
CA GLU A 289 1.78 -17.07 -6.37
C GLU A 289 2.02 -18.43 -7.04
N MET A 290 2.85 -18.46 -8.10
CA MET A 290 3.18 -19.63 -8.92
C MET A 290 4.51 -20.30 -8.53
N THR A 291 5.35 -19.68 -7.71
CA THR A 291 6.66 -20.23 -7.34
C THR A 291 6.44 -21.51 -6.55
N GLN A 292 6.97 -22.63 -7.04
CA GLN A 292 6.94 -23.89 -6.31
C GLN A 292 7.84 -23.76 -5.07
N VAL A 293 7.24 -23.89 -3.90
CA VAL A 293 7.93 -23.84 -2.61
C VAL A 293 7.58 -25.07 -1.78
N PRO A 294 8.51 -25.57 -0.93
CA PRO A 294 8.24 -26.70 -0.05
C PRO A 294 7.13 -26.43 0.97
N ASP A 295 7.05 -25.19 1.47
CA ASP A 295 6.05 -24.77 2.47
C ASP A 295 5.06 -23.77 1.87
N ILE A 296 4.01 -24.33 1.24
CA ILE A 296 2.95 -23.56 0.58
C ILE A 296 2.18 -22.70 1.59
N ALA A 297 1.95 -23.21 2.80
CA ALA A 297 1.18 -22.50 3.83
C ALA A 297 1.90 -21.22 4.26
N LYS A 298 3.20 -21.32 4.56
CA LYS A 298 4.03 -20.17 4.92
C LYS A 298 4.11 -19.15 3.79
N ARG A 299 4.35 -19.57 2.55
CA ARG A 299 4.35 -18.65 1.39
C ARG A 299 3.01 -17.96 1.20
N ASN A 300 1.90 -18.70 1.29
CA ASN A 300 0.57 -18.12 1.15
C ASN A 300 0.27 -17.09 2.23
N GLN A 301 0.78 -17.30 3.46
CA GLN A 301 0.69 -16.32 4.53
C GLN A 301 1.45 -15.03 4.18
N THR A 302 2.72 -15.13 3.76
CA THR A 302 3.53 -13.99 3.32
C THR A 302 2.85 -13.23 2.17
N LEU A 303 2.45 -13.95 1.11
CA LEU A 303 1.78 -13.35 -0.05
C LEU A 303 0.43 -12.71 0.31
N SER A 304 -0.31 -13.28 1.27
CA SER A 304 -1.58 -12.68 1.71
C SER A 304 -1.38 -11.34 2.37
N PHE A 305 -0.32 -11.17 3.17
CA PHE A 305 0.01 -9.87 3.75
C PHE A 305 0.43 -8.86 2.68
N TRP A 306 1.23 -9.31 1.71
CA TRP A 306 1.62 -8.48 0.58
C TRP A 306 0.40 -7.99 -0.23
N HIS A 307 -0.52 -8.89 -0.58
CA HIS A 307 -1.74 -8.50 -1.29
C HIS A 307 -2.69 -7.65 -0.46
N LEU A 308 -2.76 -7.85 0.86
CA LEU A 308 -3.53 -6.96 1.74
C LEU A 308 -3.00 -5.53 1.67
N PHE A 309 -1.68 -5.38 1.68
CA PHE A 309 -1.03 -4.10 1.51
C PHE A 309 -1.28 -3.48 0.12
N LEU A 310 -1.12 -4.25 -0.95
CA LEU A 310 -1.39 -3.76 -2.30
C LEU A 310 -2.86 -3.37 -2.48
N ALA A 311 -3.79 -4.12 -1.88
CA ALA A 311 -5.20 -3.74 -1.88
C ALA A 311 -5.39 -2.37 -1.22
N TYR A 312 -4.79 -2.14 -0.05
CA TYR A 312 -4.81 -0.83 0.59
C TYR A 312 -4.19 0.27 -0.28
N HIS A 313 -2.98 0.06 -0.81
CA HIS A 313 -2.26 1.03 -1.64
C HIS A 313 -3.08 1.44 -2.88
N TYR A 314 -3.61 0.46 -3.62
CA TYR A 314 -4.40 0.75 -4.80
C TYR A 314 -5.76 1.36 -4.47
N GLY A 315 -6.43 0.87 -3.42
CA GLY A 315 -7.76 1.35 -3.05
C GLY A 315 -7.77 2.74 -2.45
N TYR A 316 -6.87 3.00 -1.51
CA TYR A 316 -6.84 4.22 -0.72
C TYR A 316 -5.94 5.29 -1.35
N GLU A 317 -4.72 4.95 -1.77
CA GLU A 317 -3.76 5.95 -2.26
C GLU A 317 -3.97 6.25 -3.74
N LYS A 318 -4.13 5.21 -4.57
CA LYS A 318 -4.27 5.36 -6.03
C LYS A 318 -5.72 5.51 -6.51
N HIS A 319 -6.70 5.22 -5.65
CA HIS A 319 -8.12 5.17 -6.02
C HIS A 319 -8.39 4.21 -7.20
N ASP A 320 -7.54 3.20 -7.38
CA ASP A 320 -7.65 2.13 -8.37
C ASP A 320 -8.36 0.93 -7.74
N TYR A 321 -9.69 1.05 -7.63
CA TYR A 321 -10.52 0.02 -7.02
C TYR A 321 -10.51 -1.31 -7.77
N VAL A 322 -10.14 -1.28 -9.05
CA VAL A 322 -10.02 -2.49 -9.88
C VAL A 322 -8.81 -3.30 -9.45
N LYS A 323 -7.65 -2.66 -9.26
CA LYS A 323 -6.46 -3.35 -8.73
C LYS A 323 -6.62 -3.73 -7.27
N MET A 324 -7.28 -2.90 -6.47
CA MET A 324 -7.64 -3.27 -5.10
C MET A 324 -8.42 -4.58 -5.06
N ASP A 325 -9.50 -4.70 -5.86
CA ASP A 325 -10.32 -5.90 -5.92
C ASP A 325 -9.52 -7.13 -6.39
N GLN A 326 -8.63 -6.96 -7.36
CA GLN A 326 -7.75 -8.02 -7.82
C GLN A 326 -6.87 -8.58 -6.68
N HIS A 327 -6.33 -7.71 -5.82
CA HIS A 327 -5.51 -8.14 -4.69
C HIS A 327 -6.35 -8.74 -3.56
N ILE A 328 -7.56 -8.24 -3.32
CA ILE A 328 -8.52 -8.90 -2.41
C ILE A 328 -8.83 -10.32 -2.89
N ALA A 329 -9.02 -10.50 -4.19
CA ALA A 329 -9.26 -11.81 -4.79
C ALA A 329 -8.08 -12.78 -4.57
N TRP A 330 -6.84 -12.28 -4.67
CA TRP A 330 -5.65 -13.06 -4.34
C TRP A 330 -5.63 -13.49 -2.87
N ILE A 331 -5.96 -12.61 -1.92
CA ILE A 331 -6.02 -12.94 -0.48
C ILE A 331 -7.00 -14.09 -0.24
N ILE A 332 -8.20 -14.02 -0.84
CA ILE A 332 -9.24 -15.07 -0.71
C ILE A 332 -8.69 -16.42 -1.20
N ARG A 333 -8.02 -16.43 -2.36
CA ARG A 333 -7.50 -17.67 -2.94
C ARG A 333 -6.30 -18.24 -2.18
N LEU A 334 -5.43 -17.38 -1.64
CA LEU A 334 -4.26 -17.82 -0.88
C LEU A 334 -4.63 -18.37 0.50
N ASN A 335 -5.70 -17.84 1.11
CA ASN A 335 -6.19 -18.26 2.43
C ASN A 335 -7.68 -18.68 2.38
N PRO A 336 -8.01 -19.76 1.65
CA PRO A 336 -9.39 -20.18 1.42
C PRO A 336 -10.09 -20.66 2.69
N ASP A 337 -9.33 -21.10 3.69
CA ASP A 337 -9.83 -21.67 4.94
C ASP A 337 -9.78 -20.69 6.11
N SER A 338 -9.44 -19.41 5.85
CA SER A 338 -9.50 -18.38 6.88
C SER A 338 -10.92 -18.20 7.41
N GLU A 339 -11.05 -17.80 8.68
CA GLU A 339 -12.36 -17.55 9.29
C GLU A 339 -13.16 -16.48 8.53
N LEU A 340 -12.47 -15.46 8.01
CA LEU A 340 -13.08 -14.43 7.19
C LEU A 340 -13.67 -15.03 5.91
N VAL A 341 -12.90 -15.80 5.13
CA VAL A 341 -13.41 -16.43 3.89
C VAL A 341 -14.53 -17.42 4.21
N SER A 342 -14.42 -18.17 5.31
CA SER A 342 -15.48 -19.07 5.77
C SER A 342 -16.77 -18.32 6.10
N TYR A 343 -16.68 -17.17 6.78
CA TYR A 343 -17.83 -16.31 7.08
C TYR A 343 -18.44 -15.71 5.81
N LEU A 344 -17.60 -15.21 4.88
CA LEU A 344 -18.04 -14.60 3.63
C LEU A 344 -18.72 -15.60 2.68
N THR A 345 -18.20 -16.82 2.61
CA THR A 345 -18.72 -17.89 1.73
C THR A 345 -19.76 -18.77 2.40
N GLY A 346 -19.90 -18.70 3.73
CA GLY A 346 -20.72 -19.63 4.51
C GLY A 346 -20.27 -21.09 4.46
N GLN A 347 -19.05 -21.36 3.99
CA GLN A 347 -18.51 -22.70 3.81
C GLN A 347 -17.08 -22.81 4.36
N LYS A 348 -16.75 -23.93 4.99
CA LYS A 348 -15.39 -24.25 5.45
C LYS A 348 -14.97 -25.61 4.91
N ARG A 349 -13.70 -25.75 4.51
CA ARG A 349 -13.12 -27.03 4.09
C ARG A 349 -12.88 -27.92 5.30
N THR A 350 -13.26 -29.19 5.19
CA THR A 350 -12.97 -30.22 6.21
C THR A 350 -11.74 -31.05 5.82
N ALA A 351 -11.30 -31.94 6.72
CA ALA A 351 -10.14 -32.80 6.51
C ALA A 351 -10.26 -33.75 5.30
N GLY A 352 -11.45 -33.92 4.73
CA GLY A 352 -11.71 -34.71 3.53
C GLY A 352 -11.79 -33.91 2.23
N ASP A 353 -11.35 -32.64 2.22
CA ASP A 353 -11.47 -31.73 1.07
C ASP A 353 -12.91 -31.43 0.62
N VAL A 354 -13.87 -31.66 1.51
CA VAL A 354 -15.29 -31.34 1.31
C VAL A 354 -15.60 -30.00 1.97
N TYR A 355 -16.39 -29.16 1.29
CA TYR A 355 -16.91 -27.92 1.87
C TYR A 355 -18.21 -28.16 2.63
N GLU A 356 -18.24 -27.80 3.91
CA GLU A 356 -19.42 -27.86 4.76
C GLU A 356 -19.94 -26.47 5.11
N ASN A 357 -21.26 -26.35 5.29
CA ASN A 357 -21.88 -25.08 5.67
C ASN A 357 -21.54 -24.73 7.12
N VAL A 358 -21.15 -23.48 7.36
CA VAL A 358 -20.88 -22.99 8.73
C VAL A 358 -22.12 -22.39 9.38
N ASP A 359 -22.17 -22.43 10.71
CA ASP A 359 -23.30 -21.90 11.49
C ASP A 359 -23.46 -20.39 11.36
N LYS A 360 -22.35 -19.65 11.30
CA LYS A 360 -22.33 -18.18 11.13
C LYS A 360 -21.78 -17.82 9.76
N SER A 361 -22.57 -17.12 8.96
CA SER A 361 -22.18 -16.66 7.64
C SER A 361 -22.82 -15.34 7.28
N LEU A 362 -22.22 -14.63 6.33
CA LEU A 362 -22.75 -13.39 5.80
C LEU A 362 -24.15 -13.59 5.18
N GLU A 363 -24.37 -14.68 4.46
CA GLU A 363 -25.70 -14.99 3.90
C GLU A 363 -26.76 -15.23 4.98
N LYS A 364 -26.44 -15.94 6.06
CA LYS A 364 -27.36 -16.16 7.18
C LYS A 364 -27.70 -14.85 7.90
N ASP A 365 -26.71 -13.97 8.07
CA ASP A 365 -26.86 -12.66 8.69
C ASP A 365 -27.82 -11.72 7.93
N TYR A 366 -28.07 -11.97 6.64
CA TYR A 366 -28.93 -11.16 5.77
C TYR A 366 -30.13 -11.95 5.22
N ALA A 367 -30.33 -13.19 5.65
CA ALA A 367 -31.45 -14.02 5.23
C ALA A 367 -32.80 -13.36 5.60
N GLY A 368 -33.74 -13.32 4.64
CA GLY A 368 -35.05 -12.68 4.80
C GLY A 368 -35.03 -11.15 4.76
N THR A 369 -33.89 -10.51 4.48
CA THR A 369 -33.78 -9.05 4.34
C THR A 369 -33.90 -8.63 2.87
N GLU A 370 -34.22 -7.35 2.61
CA GLU A 370 -34.23 -6.81 1.23
C GLU A 370 -32.87 -6.87 0.52
N ASP A 371 -31.79 -7.06 1.29
CA ASP A 371 -30.41 -7.09 0.82
C ASP A 371 -29.89 -8.53 0.52
N GLU A 372 -30.70 -9.57 0.79
CA GLU A 372 -30.29 -10.98 0.68
C GLU A 372 -29.72 -11.34 -0.70
N ALA A 373 -30.33 -10.85 -1.78
CA ALA A 373 -29.91 -11.16 -3.14
C ALA A 373 -28.50 -10.63 -3.47
N VAL A 374 -28.18 -9.42 -3.01
CA VAL A 374 -26.85 -8.81 -3.21
C VAL A 374 -25.79 -9.57 -2.42
N ILE A 375 -26.12 -10.01 -1.21
CA ILE A 375 -25.22 -10.77 -0.34
C ILE A 375 -24.97 -12.18 -0.86
N LYS A 376 -26.00 -12.89 -1.35
CA LYS A 376 -25.84 -14.20 -2.01
C LYS A 376 -24.93 -14.09 -3.23
N LEU A 377 -25.15 -13.10 -4.08
CA LEU A 377 -24.29 -12.85 -5.24
C LEU A 377 -22.84 -12.55 -4.82
N PHE A 378 -22.63 -11.80 -3.73
CA PHE A 378 -21.30 -11.55 -3.20
C PHE A 378 -20.62 -12.83 -2.71
N ALA A 379 -21.33 -13.64 -1.91
CA ALA A 379 -20.82 -14.92 -1.42
C ALA A 379 -20.48 -15.89 -2.57
N GLU A 380 -21.34 -15.98 -3.59
CA GLU A 380 -21.08 -16.74 -4.82
C GLU A 380 -19.79 -16.31 -5.53
N ARG A 381 -19.53 -15.01 -5.62
CA ARG A 381 -18.30 -14.50 -6.24
C ARG A 381 -17.07 -14.80 -5.40
N VAL A 382 -17.17 -14.70 -4.08
CA VAL A 382 -16.07 -15.10 -3.17
C VAL A 382 -15.78 -16.60 -3.32
N ARG A 383 -16.81 -17.46 -3.45
CA ARG A 383 -16.64 -18.89 -3.76
C ARG A 383 -15.96 -19.09 -5.12
N ALA A 384 -16.40 -18.40 -6.16
CA ALA A 384 -15.79 -18.47 -7.49
C ALA A 384 -14.30 -18.08 -7.47
N VAL A 385 -13.92 -17.07 -6.68
CA VAL A 385 -12.51 -16.72 -6.46
C VAL A 385 -11.77 -17.82 -5.72
N ARG A 386 -12.30 -18.30 -4.59
CA ARG A 386 -11.72 -19.37 -3.77
C ARG A 386 -11.45 -20.64 -4.60
N ASP A 387 -12.39 -21.01 -5.46
CA ASP A 387 -12.42 -22.28 -6.18
C ASP A 387 -11.80 -22.20 -7.59
N SER A 388 -11.40 -21.01 -8.04
CA SER A 388 -10.84 -20.80 -9.37
C SER A 388 -9.44 -21.41 -9.54
N ALA A 389 -9.09 -21.74 -10.80
CA ALA A 389 -7.85 -22.40 -11.16
C ALA A 389 -6.61 -21.62 -10.69
N LYS A 390 -5.64 -22.33 -10.09
CA LYS A 390 -4.43 -21.74 -9.52
C LYS A 390 -3.45 -21.18 -10.56
N LEU A 391 -3.60 -21.55 -11.84
CA LEU A 391 -2.68 -21.20 -12.93
C LEU A 391 -2.99 -19.86 -13.62
N GLU A 392 -4.08 -19.19 -13.24
CA GLU A 392 -4.48 -17.89 -13.80
C GLU A 392 -4.73 -16.89 -12.66
N ALA A 393 -4.74 -15.59 -12.95
CA ALA A 393 -5.15 -14.59 -11.97
C ALA A 393 -6.60 -14.85 -11.50
N PRO A 394 -6.93 -14.63 -10.21
CA PRO A 394 -8.29 -14.86 -9.73
C PRO A 394 -9.29 -13.95 -10.42
N PRO A 395 -10.52 -14.43 -10.64
CA PRO A 395 -11.59 -13.56 -11.09
C PRO A 395 -11.82 -12.46 -10.06
N ARG A 396 -12.40 -11.36 -10.52
CA ARG A 396 -12.72 -10.22 -9.65
C ARG A 396 -13.94 -10.51 -8.78
N VAL A 397 -13.92 -10.04 -7.54
CA VAL A 397 -15.09 -10.11 -6.64
C VAL A 397 -16.06 -8.98 -7.01
N ALA A 398 -15.53 -7.79 -7.27
CA ALA A 398 -16.26 -6.64 -7.75
C ALA A 398 -16.12 -6.48 -9.27
N THR A 399 -17.09 -7.04 -10.01
CA THR A 399 -17.08 -6.95 -11.48
C THR A 399 -17.68 -5.65 -12.04
N SER A 400 -18.39 -4.85 -11.23
CA SER A 400 -18.95 -3.57 -11.68
C SER A 400 -19.08 -2.53 -10.56
N PRO A 401 -18.97 -1.22 -10.87
CA PRO A 401 -19.21 -0.14 -9.91
C PRO A 401 -20.60 -0.20 -9.26
N ARG A 402 -21.62 -0.60 -10.02
CA ARG A 402 -23.00 -0.74 -9.53
C ARG A 402 -23.10 -1.79 -8.42
N PHE A 403 -22.40 -2.91 -8.58
CA PHE A 403 -22.36 -3.94 -7.55
C PHE A 403 -21.61 -3.46 -6.30
N MET A 404 -20.45 -2.81 -6.45
CA MET A 404 -19.70 -2.26 -5.31
C MET A 404 -20.53 -1.25 -4.52
N LEU A 405 -21.22 -0.35 -5.20
CA LEU A 405 -22.10 0.62 -4.55
C LEU A 405 -23.23 -0.12 -3.81
N SER A 406 -23.89 -1.07 -4.45
CA SER A 406 -24.97 -1.84 -3.81
C SER A 406 -24.48 -2.56 -2.55
N LEU A 407 -23.32 -3.22 -2.62
CA LEU A 407 -22.71 -3.90 -1.49
C LEU A 407 -22.31 -2.94 -0.37
N ALA A 408 -21.67 -1.82 -0.71
CA ALA A 408 -21.29 -0.78 0.24
C ALA A 408 -22.53 -0.26 0.98
N MET A 409 -23.61 0.02 0.25
CA MET A 409 -24.88 0.51 0.80
C MET A 409 -25.52 -0.51 1.74
N THR A 410 -25.56 -1.79 1.35
CA THR A 410 -26.04 -2.90 2.19
C THR A 410 -25.24 -3.01 3.48
N ILE A 411 -23.91 -2.98 3.40
CA ILE A 411 -23.02 -3.05 4.57
C ILE A 411 -23.22 -1.81 5.46
N THR A 412 -23.14 -0.61 4.89
CA THR A 412 -23.32 0.64 5.64
C THR A 412 -24.69 0.67 6.31
N LYS A 413 -25.77 0.20 5.68
CA LYS A 413 -27.09 0.12 6.29
C LYS A 413 -27.09 -0.75 7.55
N LYS A 414 -26.48 -1.93 7.53
CA LYS A 414 -26.38 -2.81 8.72
C LYS A 414 -25.64 -2.17 9.89
N TYR A 415 -24.57 -1.41 9.62
CA TYR A 415 -23.78 -0.76 10.67
C TYR A 415 -24.32 0.62 11.08
N ALA A 416 -24.94 1.36 10.17
CA ALA A 416 -25.64 2.61 10.45
C ALA A 416 -26.79 2.37 11.42
N VAL A 417 -27.56 1.28 11.25
CA VAL A 417 -28.66 0.90 12.17
C VAL A 417 -28.20 0.71 13.63
N LYS A 418 -26.91 0.39 13.86
CA LYS A 418 -26.34 0.20 15.20
C LYS A 418 -25.78 1.46 15.85
N THR A 419 -25.71 2.60 15.16
CA THR A 419 -25.12 3.86 15.68
C THR A 419 -26.20 4.93 15.88
N ALA A 420 -26.02 5.84 16.85
CA ALA A 420 -27.02 6.82 17.28
C ALA A 420 -27.51 7.82 16.20
N ASN A 421 -26.89 7.83 15.01
CA ASN A 421 -27.31 8.61 13.83
C ASN A 421 -27.94 7.74 12.72
N SER A 422 -28.44 6.55 13.08
CA SER A 422 -28.94 5.53 12.16
C SER A 422 -29.98 6.05 11.18
N GLU A 423 -30.89 6.91 11.63
CA GLU A 423 -32.04 7.35 10.83
C GLU A 423 -31.65 8.36 9.72
N PHE A 424 -30.63 9.20 9.95
CA PHE A 424 -30.12 10.12 8.93
C PHE A 424 -29.30 9.37 7.88
N MET A 425 -28.37 8.51 8.33
CA MET A 425 -27.57 7.68 7.43
C MET A 425 -28.44 6.72 6.64
N HIS A 426 -29.44 6.10 7.26
CA HIS A 426 -30.39 5.23 6.58
C HIS A 426 -31.20 5.98 5.50
N ARG A 427 -31.70 7.20 5.79
CA ARG A 427 -32.41 8.05 4.81
C ARG A 427 -31.51 8.50 3.65
N LEU A 428 -30.26 8.87 3.93
CA LEU A 428 -29.28 9.22 2.91
C LEU A 428 -28.98 8.02 1.99
N LEU A 429 -28.81 6.83 2.57
CA LEU A 429 -28.57 5.59 1.82
C LEU A 429 -29.80 5.20 0.97
N ILE A 430 -31.02 5.29 1.51
CA ILE A 430 -32.24 5.04 0.72
C ILE A 430 -32.34 6.05 -0.44
N SER A 431 -32.05 7.32 -0.20
CA SER A 431 -32.12 8.38 -1.21
C SER A 431 -31.12 8.15 -2.36
N VAL A 432 -29.89 7.74 -2.04
CA VAL A 432 -28.89 7.37 -3.06
C VAL A 432 -29.33 6.12 -3.82
N ARG A 433 -29.83 5.07 -3.14
CA ARG A 433 -30.36 3.86 -3.79
C ARG A 433 -31.49 4.18 -4.77
N ASP A 434 -32.44 5.01 -4.35
CA ASP A 434 -33.66 5.29 -5.11
C ASP A 434 -33.42 6.29 -6.24
N PHE A 435 -32.49 7.24 -6.08
CA PHE A 435 -32.01 8.12 -7.17
C PHE A 435 -31.55 7.31 -8.40
N TRP A 436 -30.93 6.14 -8.19
CA TRP A 436 -30.44 5.29 -9.28
C TRP A 436 -31.48 4.31 -9.85
N LYS A 437 -32.59 4.05 -9.15
CA LYS A 437 -33.72 3.28 -9.70
C LYS A 437 -34.53 4.09 -10.73
N VAL A 438 -34.46 5.42 -10.68
CA VAL A 438 -35.28 6.32 -11.51
C VAL A 438 -34.69 6.59 -12.91
N LYS A 439 -33.42 6.24 -13.20
CA LYS A 439 -32.88 6.30 -14.57
C LYS A 439 -33.00 4.95 -15.29
N LYS A 440 -34.21 4.61 -15.73
CA LYS A 440 -34.35 4.02 -17.07
C LYS A 440 -34.38 5.19 -18.03
N THR A 441 -33.27 5.46 -18.69
CA THR A 441 -33.33 6.24 -19.93
C THR A 441 -34.09 5.35 -20.90
N ASP A 442 -35.30 5.75 -21.30
CA ASP A 442 -35.95 5.16 -22.45
C ASP A 442 -35.00 5.30 -23.64
N GLU A 443 -34.34 4.19 -24.02
CA GLU A 443 -33.67 4.09 -25.30
C GLU A 443 -34.75 4.30 -26.35
N LYS A 444 -34.78 5.50 -26.94
CA LYS A 444 -35.50 5.73 -28.19
C LYS A 444 -34.96 4.70 -29.19
N GLN A 445 -35.82 3.77 -29.60
CA GLN A 445 -35.62 2.98 -30.81
C GLN A 445 -35.27 3.95 -31.94
N ILE A 446 -34.05 3.85 -32.44
CA ILE A 446 -33.67 4.43 -33.72
C ILE A 446 -34.21 3.43 -34.74
N ASP A 447 -35.29 3.80 -35.44
CA ASP A 447 -35.77 3.08 -36.61
C ASP A 447 -34.67 3.09 -37.68
N ILE A 448 -34.06 1.93 -37.91
CA ILE A 448 -33.19 1.69 -39.07
C ILE A 448 -34.09 1.09 -40.17
N PRO A 449 -34.18 1.71 -41.36
CA PRO A 449 -34.98 1.15 -42.45
C PRO A 449 -34.31 -0.12 -43.03
N PRO A 450 -35.09 -1.07 -43.57
CA PRO A 450 -34.58 -2.37 -43.95
C PRO A 450 -33.75 -2.30 -45.24
N GLU A 451 -32.47 -2.67 -45.15
CA GLU A 451 -31.64 -2.91 -46.32
C GLU A 451 -31.98 -4.27 -46.96
N SER A 452 -32.29 -4.21 -48.25
CA SER A 452 -32.56 -5.32 -49.14
C SER A 452 -31.30 -6.15 -49.40
N VAL A 453 -31.31 -7.42 -49.00
CA VAL A 453 -30.33 -8.41 -49.46
C VAL A 453 -30.93 -9.20 -50.62
N LYS A 454 -30.46 -8.90 -51.83
CA LYS A 454 -30.57 -9.80 -52.99
C LYS A 454 -29.47 -10.85 -52.90
N ALA A 455 -29.87 -12.09 -53.06
CA ALA A 455 -29.02 -13.26 -53.20
C ALA A 455 -28.30 -13.25 -54.55
N GLU A 456 -27.06 -13.75 -54.56
CA GLU A 456 -26.52 -14.50 -55.70
C GLU A 456 -25.38 -15.42 -55.21
N THR A 457 -25.66 -16.71 -55.27
CA THR A 457 -24.73 -17.82 -55.10
C THR A 457 -24.05 -18.08 -56.45
N PRO A 458 -22.76 -18.47 -56.48
CA PRO A 458 -22.27 -19.31 -57.55
C PRO A 458 -21.86 -20.69 -57.02
N GLU A 459 -22.46 -21.71 -57.65
CA GLU A 459 -22.00 -23.09 -57.67
C GLU A 459 -20.55 -23.17 -58.15
N SER A 460 -19.74 -24.04 -57.54
CA SER A 460 -18.62 -24.64 -58.27
C SER A 460 -18.42 -26.07 -57.81
N ASP A 461 -18.31 -26.91 -58.84
CA ASP A 461 -18.32 -28.36 -58.85
C ASP A 461 -17.09 -29.00 -58.20
N VAL A 462 -17.35 -30.22 -57.77
CA VAL A 462 -16.41 -31.27 -57.36
C VAL A 462 -15.44 -31.61 -58.50
N GLN A 463 -14.13 -31.60 -58.22
CA GLN A 463 -13.19 -32.53 -58.86
C GLN A 463 -12.19 -33.09 -57.85
N GLU A 464 -12.33 -34.39 -57.64
CA GLU A 464 -11.41 -35.34 -57.04
C GLU A 464 -10.22 -35.57 -58.00
N ILE A 465 -9.00 -35.82 -57.48
CA ILE A 465 -8.04 -36.89 -57.91
C ILE A 465 -6.57 -36.59 -57.48
N LYS A 466 -6.11 -37.48 -56.60
CA LYS A 466 -4.82 -38.22 -56.47
C LYS A 466 -3.47 -37.50 -56.40
N GLU A 467 -2.78 -37.83 -55.30
CA GLU A 467 -1.33 -37.83 -55.08
C GLU A 467 -0.54 -38.65 -56.11
N PRO A 468 0.74 -38.33 -56.27
CA PRO A 468 1.83 -39.31 -56.34
C PRO A 468 2.59 -39.45 -55.00
#